data_AF-A0A1F6AC13-F1
#
_entry.id   AF-A0A1F6AC13-F1
#
_cell.length_a   1.000
_cell.length_b   1.000
_cell.length_c   1.000
_cell.angle_alpha   90.00
_cell.angle_beta   90.00
_cell.angle_gamma   90.00
#
_symmetry.space_group_name_H-M   'P 1'
#
loop_
_entity.id
_entity.type
_entity.pdbx_description
1 polymer ?
#
loop_
_entity_poly.entity_id
_entity_poly.type
_entity_poly.pdbx_seq_one_letter_code
_entity_poly.pdbx_strand_id
1 'polypeptide(L)'
;MLKKTVQHSLILLLAIAVIFFWQENTTLSYYSLQLSGVLLLTLIVSHHLLKPKSFKLVESTISTMAVLLITSSTGGVNSPLFFLNFLLLFELSLLLEPLIPLFLSGILLVFYLLLSSSQNYLAWLELLAFPLMTPLAIFTGQIYINQAQLSQKVQNQKINQTQLSQKVQNQKKEIHNLSDKIENLEEEIVEEELNISK
;
A
#
# COMPACT_ATOMS: atom_id res chain seq x y z
N MET A 1 1.37 -10.82 -11.12
CA MET A 1 1.23 -10.79 -9.65
C MET A 1 2.22 -11.73 -8.98
N LEU A 2 2.18 -13.04 -9.27
CA LEU A 2 3.09 -14.03 -8.68
C LEU A 2 4.59 -13.67 -8.74
N LYS A 3 5.11 -13.19 -9.88
CA LYS A 3 6.54 -12.83 -10.00
C LYS A 3 6.98 -11.72 -9.02
N LYS A 4 6.13 -10.71 -8.78
CA LYS A 4 6.43 -9.63 -7.83
C LYS A 4 6.33 -10.11 -6.38
N THR A 5 5.29 -10.88 -6.08
CA THR A 5 5.13 -11.54 -4.77
C THR A 5 6.34 -12.41 -4.43
N VAL A 6 6.82 -13.23 -5.37
CA VAL A 6 8.01 -14.07 -5.16
C VAL A 6 9.26 -13.22 -4.90
N GLN A 7 9.46 -12.13 -5.65
CA GLN A 7 10.59 -11.22 -5.44
C GLN A 7 10.54 -10.54 -4.07
N HIS A 8 9.38 -10.00 -3.67
CA HIS A 8 9.21 -9.36 -2.37
C HIS A 8 9.38 -10.36 -1.22
N SER A 9 8.80 -11.56 -1.33
CA SER A 9 8.99 -12.63 -0.35
C SER A 9 10.45 -13.04 -0.22
N LEU A 10 11.20 -13.09 -1.32
CA LEU A 10 12.64 -13.41 -1.29
C LEU A 10 13.44 -12.32 -0.56
N ILE A 11 13.13 -11.05 -0.80
CA ILE A 11 13.80 -9.92 -0.13
C ILE A 11 13.48 -9.92 1.38
N LEU A 12 12.23 -10.19 1.75
CA LEU A 12 11.83 -10.31 3.15
C LEU A 12 12.49 -11.52 3.83
N LEU A 13 12.57 -12.66 3.14
CA LEU A 13 13.29 -13.83 3.64
C LEU A 13 14.77 -13.50 3.91
N LEU A 14 15.44 -12.80 3.00
CA LEU A 14 16.81 -12.34 3.21
C LEU A 14 16.93 -11.40 4.42
N ALA A 15 16.00 -10.47 4.57
CA ALA A 15 15.98 -9.56 5.72
C ALA A 15 15.84 -10.33 7.05
N ILE A 16 14.94 -11.32 7.10
CA ILE A 16 14.75 -12.17 8.28
C ILE A 16 15.99 -13.01 8.56
N ALA A 17 16.63 -13.56 7.53
CA ALA A 17 17.88 -14.31 7.67
C ALA A 17 19.00 -13.41 8.25
N VAL A 18 19.11 -12.17 7.79
CA VAL A 18 20.07 -11.19 8.35
C VAL A 18 19.80 -10.96 9.84
N ILE A 19 18.53 -10.79 10.25
CA ILE A 19 18.19 -10.64 11.66
C ILE A 19 18.44 -11.92 12.47
N PHE A 20 18.20 -13.09 11.89
CA PHE A 20 18.53 -14.36 12.53
C PHE A 20 20.02 -14.46 12.84
N PHE A 21 20.89 -14.21 11.86
CA PHE A 21 22.35 -14.18 12.08
C PHE A 21 22.78 -13.08 13.05
N TRP A 22 22.07 -11.95 13.07
CA TRP A 22 22.31 -10.87 14.03
C TRP A 22 22.04 -11.32 15.46
N GLN A 23 20.93 -12.03 15.71
CA GLN A 23 20.54 -12.48 17.04
C GLN A 23 21.36 -13.66 17.56
N GLU A 24 21.77 -14.58 16.69
CA GLU A 24 22.65 -15.69 17.05
C GLU A 24 24.04 -15.22 17.52
N ASN A 25 24.49 -14.05 17.06
CA ASN A 25 25.78 -13.51 17.46
C ASN A 25 25.69 -12.72 18.77
N THR A 26 26.32 -13.25 19.82
CA THR A 26 26.33 -12.67 21.16
C THR A 26 26.82 -11.23 21.21
N THR A 27 27.77 -10.82 20.35
CA THR A 27 28.31 -9.44 20.34
C THR A 27 27.35 -8.46 19.68
N LEU A 28 26.69 -8.87 18.59
CA LEU A 28 25.76 -8.03 17.83
C LEU A 28 24.42 -7.89 18.55
N SER A 29 23.95 -8.94 19.22
CA SER A 29 22.67 -8.95 19.91
C SER A 29 22.57 -7.85 21.00
N TYR A 30 23.68 -7.47 21.65
CA TYR A 30 23.73 -6.34 22.59
C TYR A 30 23.29 -5.00 21.99
N TYR A 31 23.44 -4.84 20.67
CA TYR A 31 23.09 -3.62 19.94
C TYR A 31 21.71 -3.69 19.27
N SER A 32 20.93 -4.75 19.52
CA SER A 32 19.63 -4.98 18.85
C SER A 32 18.64 -3.84 19.09
N LEU A 33 18.60 -3.30 20.31
CA LEU A 33 17.67 -2.24 20.67
C LEU A 33 18.06 -0.88 20.06
N GLN A 34 19.36 -0.61 19.97
CA GLN A 34 19.90 0.58 19.32
C GLN A 34 19.65 0.51 17.82
N LEU A 35 19.88 -0.66 17.20
CA LEU A 35 19.62 -0.87 15.78
C LEU A 35 18.13 -0.72 15.45
N SER A 36 17.23 -1.30 16.26
CA SER A 36 15.79 -1.15 16.04
C SER A 36 15.34 0.31 16.17
N GLY A 37 15.90 1.07 17.12
CA GLY A 37 15.67 2.51 17.24
C GLY A 37 16.10 3.29 16.00
N VAL A 38 17.30 3.00 15.48
CA VAL A 38 17.82 3.62 14.24
C VAL A 38 16.93 3.27 13.04
N LEU A 39 16.49 2.02 12.91
CA LEU A 39 15.60 1.58 11.83
C LEU A 39 14.24 2.29 11.89
N LEU A 40 13.64 2.41 13.08
CA LEU A 40 12.36 3.11 13.25
C LEU A 40 12.48 4.61 12.99
N LEU A 41 13.54 5.26 13.46
CA LEU A 41 13.82 6.66 13.14
C LEU A 41 14.00 6.85 11.63
N THR A 42 14.72 5.94 10.98
CA THR A 42 14.90 5.97 9.53
C THR A 42 13.56 5.85 8.81
N LEU A 43 12.66 4.99 9.28
CA LEU A 43 11.31 4.84 8.74
C LEU A 43 10.51 6.15 8.86
N ILE A 44 10.49 6.75 10.06
CA ILE A 44 9.76 8.01 10.32
C ILE A 44 10.31 9.16 9.47
N VAL A 45 11.63 9.33 9.45
CA VAL A 45 12.31 10.39 8.70
C VAL A 45 12.10 10.21 7.20
N SER A 46 12.24 8.98 6.70
CA SER A 46 12.01 8.66 5.28
C SER A 46 10.57 8.95 4.88
N HIS A 47 9.60 8.54 5.70
CA HIS A 47 8.18 8.79 5.43
C HIS A 47 7.85 10.29 5.39
N HIS A 48 8.42 11.06 6.32
CA HIS A 48 8.17 12.50 6.40
C HIS A 48 8.85 13.29 5.28
N LEU A 49 10.10 12.95 4.94
CA LEU A 49 10.92 13.75 4.01
C LEU A 49 10.75 13.33 2.55
N LEU A 50 10.66 12.03 2.26
CA LEU A 50 10.85 11.54 0.89
C LEU A 50 9.54 11.33 0.11
N LYS A 51 8.37 11.36 0.78
CA LYS A 51 7.01 11.12 0.21
C LYS A 51 6.97 10.13 -0.98
N PRO A 52 7.65 8.97 -0.98
CA PRO A 52 7.88 8.28 -2.22
C PRO A 52 6.68 7.41 -2.56
N LYS A 53 6.13 7.57 -3.76
CA LYS A 53 5.03 6.74 -4.28
C LYS A 53 5.37 5.24 -4.38
N SER A 54 6.65 4.85 -4.26
CA SER A 54 7.14 3.47 -4.41
C SER A 54 7.93 2.92 -3.22
N PHE A 55 7.95 3.57 -2.05
CA PHE A 55 8.80 3.14 -0.93
C PHE A 55 8.30 1.92 -0.16
N LYS A 56 7.16 1.35 -0.56
CA LYS A 56 6.43 0.34 0.21
C LYS A 56 7.26 -0.89 0.55
N LEU A 57 8.08 -1.39 -0.39
CA LEU A 57 8.94 -2.55 -0.14
C LEU A 57 10.03 -2.26 0.89
N VAL A 58 10.70 -1.12 0.78
CA VAL A 58 11.78 -0.74 1.69
C VAL A 58 11.22 -0.49 3.09
N GLU A 59 10.10 0.23 3.18
CA GLU A 59 9.36 0.46 4.43
C GLU A 59 8.98 -0.85 5.12
N SER A 60 8.38 -1.78 4.37
CA SER A 60 8.03 -3.10 4.85
C SER A 60 9.24 -3.94 5.28
N THR A 61 10.36 -3.87 4.55
CA THR A 61 11.60 -4.56 4.94
C THR A 61 12.17 -3.99 6.24
N ILE A 62 12.25 -2.67 6.36
CA ILE A 62 12.73 -1.99 7.57
C ILE A 62 11.82 -2.30 8.76
N SER A 63 10.50 -2.23 8.58
CA SER A 63 9.52 -2.58 9.61
C SER A 63 9.68 -4.04 10.07
N THR A 64 9.80 -4.98 9.12
CA THR A 64 10.04 -6.40 9.42
C THR A 64 11.29 -6.58 10.28
N MET A 65 12.40 -5.95 9.89
CA MET A 65 13.65 -6.01 10.65
C MET A 65 13.52 -5.41 12.04
N ALA A 66 12.89 -4.24 12.16
CA ALA A 66 12.70 -3.55 13.44
C ALA A 66 11.82 -4.35 14.40
N VAL A 67 10.69 -4.87 13.93
CA VAL A 67 9.78 -5.71 14.71
C VAL A 67 10.50 -6.96 15.19
N LEU A 68 11.21 -7.66 14.31
CA LEU A 68 11.95 -8.87 14.69
C LEU A 68 13.05 -8.59 15.71
N LEU A 69 13.83 -7.52 15.54
CA LEU A 69 14.86 -7.14 16.51
C LEU A 69 14.27 -6.83 17.89
N ILE A 70 13.18 -6.06 17.95
CA ILE A 70 12.54 -5.68 19.21
C ILE A 70 11.98 -6.92 19.92
N THR A 71 11.23 -7.74 19.20
CA THR A 71 10.55 -8.90 19.77
C THR A 71 11.53 -9.97 20.21
N SER A 72 12.54 -10.29 19.39
CA SER A 72 13.61 -11.23 19.78
C SER A 72 14.43 -10.74 20.98
N SER A 73 14.79 -9.45 21.04
CA SER A 73 15.59 -8.91 22.17
C SER A 73 14.81 -8.72 23.47
N THR A 74 13.47 -8.69 23.42
CA THR A 74 12.60 -8.46 24.60
C THR A 74 11.95 -9.73 25.16
N GLY A 75 12.44 -10.92 24.76
CA GLY A 75 11.95 -12.21 25.28
C GLY A 75 11.32 -13.11 24.23
N GLY A 76 11.45 -12.78 22.94
CA GLY A 76 11.02 -13.62 21.82
C GLY A 76 9.50 -13.81 21.81
N VAL A 77 9.07 -15.07 21.87
CA VAL A 77 7.65 -15.44 21.84
C VAL A 77 6.93 -14.91 23.09
N ASN A 78 7.53 -15.05 24.28
CA ASN A 78 6.93 -14.58 25.53
C ASN A 78 7.01 -13.04 25.71
N SER A 79 7.45 -12.29 24.70
CA SER A 79 7.57 -10.84 24.79
C SER A 79 6.17 -10.20 24.82
N PRO A 80 5.91 -9.21 25.70
CA PRO A 80 4.67 -8.44 25.63
C PRO A 80 4.53 -7.67 24.30
N LEU A 81 5.61 -7.53 23.54
CA LEU A 81 5.63 -6.90 22.22
C LEU A 81 5.43 -7.90 21.07
N PHE A 82 5.25 -9.19 21.36
CA PHE A 82 5.11 -10.23 20.33
C PHE A 82 3.95 -9.96 19.37
N PHE A 83 2.89 -9.29 19.83
CA PHE A 83 1.75 -8.90 19.00
C PHE A 83 2.13 -8.02 17.79
N LEU A 84 3.29 -7.34 17.84
CA LEU A 84 3.82 -6.58 16.72
C LEU A 84 4.08 -7.46 15.49
N ASN A 85 4.37 -8.75 15.66
CA ASN A 85 4.48 -9.68 14.55
C ASN A 85 3.12 -9.90 13.85
N PHE A 86 2.00 -9.88 14.60
CA PHE A 86 0.67 -9.93 13.99
C PHE A 86 0.37 -8.62 13.26
N LEU A 87 0.70 -7.47 13.87
CA LEU A 87 0.56 -6.17 13.22
C LEU A 87 1.36 -6.11 11.91
N LEU A 88 2.57 -6.69 11.90
CA LEU A 88 3.41 -6.80 10.72
C LEU A 88 2.74 -7.59 9.60
N LEU A 89 2.02 -8.68 9.90
CA LEU A 89 1.25 -9.41 8.89
C LEU A 89 0.19 -8.51 8.24
N PHE A 90 -0.52 -7.70 9.02
CA PHE A 90 -1.49 -6.73 8.49
C PHE A 90 -0.81 -5.64 7.67
N GLU A 91 0.27 -5.06 8.17
CA GLU A 91 1.05 -4.03 7.50
C GLU A 91 1.47 -4.49 6.10
N LEU A 92 2.05 -5.70 5.99
CA LEU A 92 2.53 -6.23 4.71
C LEU A 92 1.39 -6.54 3.75
N SER A 93 0.24 -6.98 4.26
CA SER A 93 -0.96 -7.19 3.45
C SER A 93 -1.50 -5.88 2.85
N LEU A 94 -1.35 -4.78 3.58
CA LEU A 94 -1.84 -3.45 3.19
C LEU A 94 -0.85 -2.71 2.27
N LEU A 95 0.45 -2.83 2.54
CA LEU A 95 1.51 -2.13 1.80
C LEU A 95 1.92 -2.86 0.52
N LEU A 96 1.99 -4.19 0.55
CA LEU A 96 2.48 -5.00 -0.57
C LEU A 96 1.33 -5.82 -1.18
N GLU A 97 1.58 -7.08 -1.51
CA GLU A 97 0.58 -8.01 -2.02
C GLU A 97 -0.08 -8.80 -0.87
N PRO A 98 -1.41 -9.01 -0.91
CA PRO A 98 -2.13 -9.72 0.16
C PRO A 98 -1.68 -11.16 0.39
N LEU A 99 -0.92 -11.78 -0.52
CA LEU A 99 -0.39 -13.13 -0.35
C LEU A 99 0.92 -13.18 0.44
N ILE A 100 1.63 -12.06 0.62
CA ILE A 100 2.90 -12.02 1.36
C ILE A 100 2.77 -12.47 2.82
N PRO A 101 1.73 -12.07 3.58
CA PRO A 101 1.54 -12.54 4.95
C PRO A 101 1.50 -14.07 5.07
N LEU A 102 1.05 -14.79 4.05
CA LEU A 102 1.04 -16.26 4.03
C LEU A 102 2.45 -16.84 4.09
N PHE A 103 3.36 -16.33 3.25
CA PHE A 103 4.76 -16.75 3.24
C PHE A 103 5.45 -16.32 4.52
N LEU A 104 5.22 -15.07 4.94
CA LEU A 104 5.85 -14.51 6.11
C LEU A 104 5.44 -15.25 7.39
N SER A 105 4.16 -15.62 7.56
CA SER A 105 3.73 -16.33 8.76
C SER A 105 4.44 -17.68 8.92
N GLY A 106 4.66 -18.40 7.81
CA GLY A 106 5.45 -19.62 7.83
C GLY A 106 6.91 -19.37 8.20
N ILE A 107 7.52 -18.33 7.63
CA ILE A 107 8.91 -17.96 7.93
C ILE A 107 9.07 -17.50 9.39
N LEU A 108 8.15 -16.69 9.91
CA LEU A 108 8.15 -16.23 11.30
C LEU A 108 8.00 -17.39 12.27
N LEU A 109 7.10 -18.33 11.98
CA LEU A 109 6.95 -19.54 12.79
C LEU A 109 8.26 -20.32 12.86
N VAL A 110 8.94 -20.54 11.73
CA VAL A 110 10.26 -21.18 11.71
C VAL A 110 11.31 -20.35 12.45
N PHE A 111 11.35 -19.04 12.23
CA PHE A 111 12.29 -18.12 12.88
C PHE A 111 12.21 -18.22 14.41
N TYR A 112 11.00 -18.12 14.98
CA TYR A 112 10.82 -18.20 16.43
C TYR A 112 11.03 -19.61 16.98
N LEU A 113 10.72 -20.66 16.23
CA LEU A 113 11.01 -22.03 16.63
C LEU A 113 12.52 -22.29 16.72
N LEU A 114 13.32 -21.71 15.83
CA LEU A 114 14.78 -21.85 15.86
C LEU A 114 15.41 -21.03 17.00
N LEU A 115 14.89 -19.83 17.26
CA LEU A 115 15.46 -18.91 18.26
C LEU A 115 15.02 -19.24 19.69
N SER A 116 13.86 -19.88 19.88
CA SER A 116 13.31 -20.13 21.22
C SER A 116 13.89 -21.40 21.84
N SER A 117 14.64 -21.25 22.93
CA SER A 117 15.16 -22.39 23.71
C SER A 117 14.18 -22.89 24.79
N SER A 118 13.16 -22.09 25.15
CA SER A 118 12.21 -22.42 26.23
C SER A 118 10.87 -22.89 25.70
N GLN A 119 10.49 -24.13 26.03
CA GLN A 119 9.19 -24.70 25.67
C GLN A 119 8.15 -24.42 26.76
N ASN A 120 7.57 -23.22 26.75
CA ASN A 120 6.38 -22.93 27.54
C ASN A 120 5.12 -23.26 26.71
N TYR A 121 4.07 -23.79 27.33
CA TYR A 121 2.79 -24.07 26.66
C TYR A 121 2.18 -22.80 26.06
N LEU A 122 2.31 -21.66 26.75
CA LEU A 122 1.83 -20.36 26.25
C LEU A 122 2.53 -19.94 24.95
N ALA A 123 3.83 -20.22 24.82
CA ALA A 123 4.58 -19.88 23.61
C ALA A 123 4.07 -20.65 22.39
N TRP A 124 3.67 -21.92 22.56
CA TRP A 124 3.05 -22.69 21.47
C TRP A 124 1.71 -22.10 21.02
N LEU A 125 0.91 -21.60 21.96
CA LEU A 125 -0.36 -20.97 21.66
C LEU A 125 -0.17 -19.68 20.86
N GLU A 126 0.83 -18.87 21.23
CA GLU A 126 1.19 -17.64 20.50
C GLU A 126 1.72 -17.93 19.09
N LEU A 127 2.50 -19.00 18.90
CA LEU A 127 2.95 -19.42 17.56
C LEU A 127 1.80 -19.93 16.69
N LEU A 128 0.82 -20.62 17.28
CA LEU A 128 -0.37 -21.10 16.59
C LEU A 128 -1.30 -19.93 16.17
N ALA A 129 -1.16 -18.76 16.79
CA ALA A 129 -1.88 -17.57 16.36
C ALA A 129 -1.44 -17.07 14.97
N PHE A 130 -0.23 -17.38 14.49
CA PHE A 130 0.22 -17.00 13.14
C PHE A 130 -0.72 -17.51 12.03
N PRO A 131 -0.93 -18.83 11.85
CA PRO A 131 -1.83 -19.34 10.81
C PRO A 131 -3.29 -18.90 10.98
N LEU A 132 -3.71 -18.53 12.19
CA LEU A 132 -5.05 -17.98 12.46
C LEU A 132 -5.17 -16.50 12.03
N MET A 133 -4.15 -15.69 12.30
CA MET A 133 -4.13 -14.26 11.97
C MET A 133 -3.84 -14.00 10.49
N THR A 134 -3.07 -14.88 9.85
CA THR A 134 -2.74 -14.77 8.42
C THR A 134 -3.95 -14.56 7.52
N PRO A 135 -4.98 -15.44 7.49
CA PRO A 135 -6.12 -15.25 6.59
C PRO A 135 -6.87 -13.95 6.85
N LEU A 136 -6.94 -13.49 8.10
CA LEU A 136 -7.50 -12.18 8.44
C LEU A 136 -6.68 -11.06 7.82
N ALA A 137 -5.35 -11.10 7.96
CA ALA A 137 -4.46 -10.13 7.33
C ALA A 137 -4.62 -10.11 5.80
N ILE A 138 -4.63 -11.28 5.15
CA ILE A 138 -4.86 -11.41 3.70
C ILE A 138 -6.18 -10.75 3.30
N PHE A 139 -7.26 -11.07 4.01
CA PHE A 139 -8.60 -10.55 3.74
C PHE A 139 -8.65 -9.02 3.88
N THR A 140 -8.06 -8.47 4.94
CA THR A 140 -7.97 -7.02 5.13
C THR A 140 -7.20 -6.33 4.00
N GLY A 141 -6.08 -6.90 3.56
CA GLY A 141 -5.32 -6.36 2.42
C GLY A 141 -6.11 -6.37 1.11
N GLN A 142 -6.88 -7.44 0.86
CA GLN A 142 -7.76 -7.51 -0.31
C GLN A 142 -8.86 -6.44 -0.28
N ILE A 143 -9.51 -6.24 0.86
CA ILE A 143 -10.52 -5.18 1.02
C ILE A 143 -9.91 -3.82 0.70
N TYR A 144 -8.73 -3.54 1.26
CA TYR A 144 -8.05 -2.26 1.05
C TYR A 144 -7.72 -2.00 -0.43
N ILE A 145 -7.15 -2.99 -1.12
CA ILE A 145 -6.81 -2.86 -2.55
C ILE A 145 -8.07 -2.68 -3.39
N ASN A 146 -9.12 -3.44 -3.12
CA ASN A 146 -10.39 -3.33 -3.83
C ASN A 146 -10.99 -1.94 -3.66
N GLN A 147 -10.96 -1.40 -2.44
CA GLN A 147 -11.46 -0.07 -2.15
C GLN A 147 -10.64 1.02 -2.87
N ALA A 148 -9.31 0.94 -2.85
CA ALA A 148 -8.44 1.87 -3.56
C ALA A 148 -8.70 1.88 -5.08
N GLN A 149 -8.90 0.71 -5.68
CA GLN A 149 -9.23 0.58 -7.10
C GLN A 149 -10.60 1.16 -7.44
N LEU A 150 -11.61 0.92 -6.59
CA LEU A 150 -12.94 1.48 -6.77
C LEU A 150 -12.92 3.00 -6.70
N SER A 151 -12.24 3.59 -5.71
CA SER A 151 -12.08 5.04 -5.59
C SER A 151 -11.40 5.66 -6.82
N GLN A 152 -10.37 4.99 -7.36
CA GLN A 152 -9.70 5.45 -8.58
C GLN A 152 -10.62 5.38 -9.81
N LYS A 153 -11.39 4.31 -9.97
CA LYS A 153 -12.37 4.18 -11.07
C LYS A 153 -13.44 5.28 -10.99
N VAL A 154 -13.96 5.54 -9.80
CA VAL A 154 -14.94 6.62 -9.55
C VAL A 154 -14.33 7.98 -9.89
N GLN A 155 -13.07 8.24 -9.52
CA GLN A 155 -12.39 9.50 -9.84
C GLN A 155 -12.21 9.69 -11.36
N ASN A 156 -11.78 8.65 -12.07
CA ASN A 156 -11.63 8.69 -13.53
C ASN A 156 -12.98 8.90 -14.24
N GLN A 157 -14.05 8.29 -13.74
CA GLN A 157 -15.40 8.51 -14.27
C GLN A 157 -15.86 9.95 -14.07
N LYS A 158 -15.60 10.56 -12.90
CA LYS A 158 -15.91 11.98 -12.65
C LYS A 158 -15.17 12.89 -13.64
N ILE A 159 -13.88 12.65 -13.86
CA ILE A 159 -13.07 13.42 -14.83
C ILE A 159 -13.67 13.31 -16.24
N ASN A 160 -14.02 12.09 -16.67
CA ASN A 160 -14.61 11.87 -17.99
C ASN A 160 -15.99 12.56 -18.13
N GLN A 161 -16.81 12.53 -17.09
CA GLN A 161 -18.09 13.24 -17.08
C GLN A 161 -17.88 14.76 -17.20
N THR A 162 -16.94 15.34 -16.45
CA THR A 162 -16.63 16.77 -16.54
C THR A 162 -16.16 17.16 -17.94
N GLN A 163 -15.28 16.36 -18.56
CA GLN A 163 -14.82 16.60 -19.94
C GLN A 163 -15.97 16.50 -20.95
N LEU A 164 -16.87 15.54 -20.79
CA LEU A 164 -18.04 15.40 -21.66
C LEU A 164 -18.99 16.58 -21.51
N SER A 165 -19.28 17.02 -20.28
CA SER A 165 -20.11 18.20 -20.02
C SER A 165 -19.52 19.47 -20.65
N GLN A 166 -18.20 19.65 -20.57
CA GLN A 166 -17.51 20.78 -21.23
C GLN A 166 -17.65 20.73 -22.75
N LYS A 167 -17.47 19.55 -23.38
CA LYS A 167 -17.66 19.39 -24.82
C LYS A 167 -19.10 19.72 -25.25
N VAL A 168 -20.09 19.24 -24.51
CA VAL A 168 -21.50 19.54 -24.78
C VAL A 168 -21.78 21.04 -24.63
N GLN A 169 -21.21 21.71 -23.63
CA GLN A 169 -21.35 23.16 -23.46
C GLN A 169 -20.71 23.94 -24.61
N ASN A 170 -19.52 23.53 -25.06
CA ASN A 170 -18.85 24.18 -26.19
C ASN A 170 -19.65 24.00 -27.48
N GLN A 171 -20.14 22.79 -27.76
CA GLN A 171 -21.02 22.54 -28.92
C GLN A 171 -22.31 23.36 -28.86
N LYS A 172 -22.94 23.49 -27.69
CA LYS A 172 -24.11 24.37 -27.52
C LYS A 172 -23.79 25.83 -27.86
N LYS A 173 -22.63 26.33 -27.44
CA LYS A 173 -22.19 27.70 -27.77
C LYS A 173 -21.93 27.88 -29.27
N GLU A 174 -21.32 26.88 -29.92
CA GLU A 174 -21.09 26.90 -31.37
C GLU A 174 -22.41 26.90 -32.15
N ILE A 175 -23.35 26.02 -31.77
CA ILE A 175 -24.69 25.97 -32.39
C ILE A 175 -25.42 27.30 -32.23
N HIS A 176 -25.38 27.90 -31.04
CA HIS A 176 -26.01 29.20 -30.80
C HIS A 176 -25.41 30.30 -31.69
N ASN A 177 -24.08 30.41 -31.74
CA ASN A 177 -23.39 31.40 -32.58
C ASN A 177 -23.68 31.20 -34.08
N LEU A 178 -23.75 29.94 -34.54
CA LEU A 178 -24.16 29.64 -35.91
C LEU A 178 -25.62 30.02 -36.17
N SER A 179 -26.52 29.80 -35.20
CA SER A 179 -27.92 30.21 -35.28
C SER A 179 -28.05 31.73 -35.41
N ASP A 180 -27.35 32.50 -34.57
CA ASP A 180 -27.38 33.96 -34.59
C ASP A 180 -26.83 34.52 -35.92
N LYS A 181 -25.80 33.85 -36.50
CA LYS A 181 -25.28 34.21 -37.82
C LYS A 181 -26.27 33.95 -38.94
N ILE A 182 -27.02 32.85 -38.88
CA ILE A 182 -28.06 32.54 -39.88
C ILE A 182 -29.17 33.57 -39.81
N GLU A 183 -29.63 33.93 -38.60
CA GLU A 183 -30.67 34.94 -38.40
C GLU A 183 -30.27 36.31 -38.97
N ASN A 184 -29.05 36.77 -38.67
CA ASN A 184 -28.53 38.03 -39.25
C ASN A 184 -28.44 37.98 -40.79
N LEU A 185 -28.05 36.85 -41.37
CA LEU A 185 -27.99 36.68 -42.82
C LEU A 185 -29.39 36.66 -43.46
N GLU A 186 -30.37 36.06 -42.78
CA GLU A 186 -31.77 36.07 -43.23
C GLU A 186 -32.35 37.49 -43.22
N GLU A 187 -32.06 38.29 -42.18
CA GLU A 187 -32.45 39.71 -42.14
C GLU A 187 -31.81 40.53 -43.27
N GLU A 188 -30.51 40.33 -43.53
CA GLU A 188 -29.78 41.04 -44.60
C GLU A 188 -30.34 40.71 -46.00
N ILE A 189 -30.68 39.44 -46.26
CA ILE A 189 -31.30 39.02 -47.53
C ILE A 189 -32.69 39.65 -47.71
N VAL A 190 -33.50 39.74 -46.65
CA VAL A 190 -34.84 40.36 -46.72
C VAL A 190 -34.73 41.86 -46.99
N GLU A 191 -33.75 42.55 -46.40
CA GLU A 191 -33.49 43.96 -46.68
C GLU A 191 -33.02 44.20 -48.13
N GLU A 192 -32.16 43.33 -48.67
CA GLU A 192 -31.73 43.40 -50.07
C GLU A 192 -32.91 43.17 -51.04
N GLU A 193 -33.78 42.18 -50.81
CA GLU A 193 -34.95 41.93 -51.66
C GLU A 193 -35.95 43.10 -51.65
N LEU A 194 -36.15 43.75 -50.49
CA LEU A 194 -37.03 44.93 -50.37
C LEU A 194 -36.47 46.18 -51.07
N ASN A 195 -35.15 46.29 -51.20
CA ASN A 195 -34.50 47.40 -51.91
C ASN A 195 -34.52 47.24 -53.44
N ILE A 196 -34.60 46.00 -53.94
CA ILE A 196 -34.70 45.71 -55.39
C ILE A 196 -36.14 45.93 -55.93
N SER A 197 -37.14 46.00 -55.06
CA SER A 197 -38.56 46.23 -55.42
C SER A 197 -39.01 47.70 -55.49
N LYS A 198 -38.11 48.67 -55.27
CA LYS A 198 -38.36 50.12 -55.40
C LYS A 198 -37.77 50.67 -56.70
#